data_AF-A0A2H0WF79-F1
#
_entry.id   AF-A0A2H0WF79-F1
#
_cell.length_a   1.000
_cell.length_b   1.000
_cell.length_c   1.000
_cell.angle_alpha   90.00
_cell.angle_beta   90.00
_cell.angle_gamma   90.00
#
_symmetry.space_group_name_H-M   'P 1'
#
loop_
_entity.id
_entity.type
_entity.pdbx_description
1 polymer ?
#
loop_
_entity_poly.entity_id
_entity_poly.type
_entity_poly.pdbx_seq_one_letter_code
_entity_poly.pdbx_strand_id
1 'polypeptide(L)'
;MSEIKARSSAPLIKVLLRDPSLPERVRNASAPELIRWIDEIGLEDSGEVIAFANTQQIEAIFDEDLWKPIKMGEDEKFDADRFGAWLEILSEIGLDKAVEKIVEMDEEFLVMAFSTLVWVAEADWLEGNCEANPRIEKIIESRLTFEIDNYILFGKSEQSWDIFISLIAAMDTYHHSFLYRILDRCFNFLSQEAATEDDLYEILSDEEQVVDDVAYEREKRREAQGFVTPAIARSFLKLCDMSLDVEDHVAPKHLLLKKLSASDEVVKGHSKDLVPGSHTKYKNVKAIFEKYPKQNNLFMEQINFLANSLMSGWDWKNEERRPGRALEMVLEICEEGLKDSSEEFSSFLRSFRIGWRKNKRT
;
A
#
# COMPACT_ATOMS: atom_id res chain seq x y z
N MET A 1 26.56 34.42 -3.09
CA MET A 1 26.61 34.08 -1.65
C MET A 1 25.19 34.10 -1.11
N SER A 2 24.42 33.07 -1.47
CA SER A 2 23.08 32.83 -0.94
C SER A 2 23.21 31.97 0.31
N GLU A 3 22.83 32.52 1.45
CA GLU A 3 22.68 31.79 2.70
C GLU A 3 21.65 30.66 2.49
N ILE A 4 22.12 29.42 2.54
CA ILE A 4 21.27 28.24 2.72
C ILE A 4 20.70 28.38 4.12
N LYS A 5 19.47 28.92 4.20
CA LYS A 5 18.69 28.94 5.43
C LYS A 5 18.41 27.49 5.80
N ALA A 6 19.13 26.99 6.82
CA ALA A 6 18.76 25.79 7.53
C ALA A 6 17.27 25.90 7.91
N ARG A 7 16.43 25.04 7.33
CA ARG A 7 15.02 24.87 7.72
C ARG A 7 15.00 24.21 9.11
N SER A 8 15.25 25.07 10.10
CA SER A 8 14.69 25.10 11.45
C SER A 8 14.34 23.76 12.11
N SER A 9 15.13 23.38 13.12
CA SER A 9 14.78 22.47 14.22
C SER A 9 13.81 23.06 15.26
N ALA A 10 13.23 24.25 14.99
CA ALA A 10 12.29 24.94 15.87
C ALA A 10 10.78 24.59 15.78
N PRO A 11 10.27 23.74 14.86
CA PRO A 11 8.83 23.51 14.74
C PRO A 11 8.34 22.40 15.69
N LEU A 12 9.12 21.32 15.91
CA LEU A 12 8.79 20.24 16.86
C LEU A 12 8.55 20.74 18.29
N ILE A 13 9.41 21.62 18.81
CA ILE A 13 9.24 22.18 20.17
C ILE A 13 7.98 23.03 20.25
N LYS A 14 7.67 23.84 19.23
CA LYS A 14 6.45 24.67 19.21
C LYS A 14 5.19 23.80 19.09
N VAL A 15 5.26 22.68 18.38
CA VAL A 15 4.18 21.71 18.26
C VAL A 15 3.96 20.98 19.59
N LEU A 16 5.02 20.48 20.23
CA LEU A 16 4.97 19.87 21.57
C LEU A 16 4.46 20.84 22.65
N LEU A 17 4.81 22.13 22.54
CA LEU A 17 4.29 23.16 23.44
C LEU A 17 2.80 23.46 23.22
N ARG A 18 2.26 23.17 22.03
CA ARG A 18 0.82 23.34 21.70
C ARG A 18 0.00 22.11 22.05
N ASP A 19 0.53 20.92 21.79
CA ASP A 19 -0.07 19.63 22.18
C ASP A 19 0.99 18.71 22.80
N PRO A 20 1.16 18.74 24.13
CA PRO A 20 2.09 17.87 24.83
C PRO A 20 1.77 16.37 24.71
N SER A 21 0.54 16.02 24.33
CA SER A 21 0.10 14.63 24.18
C SER A 21 0.39 14.04 22.79
N LEU A 22 0.82 14.89 21.82
CA LEU A 22 1.05 14.48 20.44
C LEU A 22 1.95 13.24 20.30
N PRO A 23 3.10 13.11 21.01
CA PRO A 23 3.95 11.94 20.85
C PRO A 23 3.28 10.64 21.30
N GLU A 24 2.43 10.69 22.31
CA GLU A 24 1.68 9.52 22.77
C GLU A 24 0.56 9.18 21.78
N ARG A 25 -0.12 10.20 21.24
CA ARG A 25 -1.15 10.02 20.22
C ARG A 25 -0.58 9.39 18.95
N VAL A 26 0.55 9.89 18.44
CA VAL A 26 1.21 9.33 17.24
C VAL A 26 1.62 7.89 17.48
N ARG A 27 2.26 7.58 18.60
CA ARG A 27 2.73 6.21 18.90
C ARG A 27 1.61 5.19 19.07
N ASN A 28 0.40 5.64 19.43
CA ASN A 28 -0.77 4.79 19.58
C ASN A 28 -1.70 4.80 18.35
N ALA A 29 -1.43 5.65 17.36
CA ALA A 29 -2.23 5.75 16.15
C ALA A 29 -1.96 4.60 15.19
N SER A 30 -3.00 4.13 14.53
CA SER A 30 -2.91 3.22 13.39
C SER A 30 -2.40 3.94 12.13
N ALA A 31 -1.85 3.19 11.17
CA ALA A 31 -1.39 3.77 9.91
C ALA A 31 -2.49 4.55 9.14
N PRO A 32 -3.74 4.05 9.04
CA PRO A 32 -4.82 4.83 8.42
C PRO A 32 -5.13 6.16 9.13
N GLU A 33 -4.98 6.20 10.45
CA GLU A 33 -5.15 7.45 11.21
C GLU A 33 -4.01 8.43 10.94
N LEU A 34 -2.77 7.94 10.89
CA LEU A 34 -1.61 8.76 10.57
C LEU A 34 -1.69 9.31 9.13
N ILE A 35 -2.06 8.48 8.16
CA ILE A 35 -2.26 8.90 6.76
C ILE A 35 -3.31 10.00 6.68
N ARG A 36 -4.44 9.85 7.38
CA ARG A 36 -5.46 10.90 7.44
C ARG A 36 -4.92 12.22 7.99
N TRP A 37 -4.08 12.17 9.02
CA TRP A 37 -3.46 13.38 9.55
C TRP A 37 -2.48 13.98 8.54
N ILE A 38 -1.71 13.16 7.86
CA ILE A 38 -0.79 13.60 6.80
C ILE A 38 -1.56 14.21 5.63
N ASP A 39 -2.69 13.65 5.22
CA ASP A 39 -3.54 14.21 4.17
C ASP A 39 -4.18 15.55 4.57
N GLU A 40 -4.55 15.71 5.84
CA GLU A 40 -5.12 16.96 6.36
C GLU A 40 -4.07 18.07 6.49
N ILE A 41 -2.84 17.71 6.88
CA ILE A 41 -1.75 18.67 7.14
C ILE A 41 -0.92 18.93 5.88
N GLY A 42 -0.83 17.95 4.97
CA GLY A 42 0.09 17.90 3.85
C GLY A 42 1.37 17.14 4.21
N LEU A 43 1.93 16.40 3.24
CA LEU A 43 3.17 15.62 3.42
C LEU A 43 4.35 16.52 3.82
N GLU A 44 4.48 17.69 3.19
CA GLU A 44 5.55 18.67 3.45
C GLU A 44 5.59 19.17 4.90
N ASP A 45 4.44 19.20 5.57
CA ASP A 45 4.29 19.70 6.94
C ASP A 45 4.14 18.55 7.96
N SER A 46 4.42 17.31 7.55
CA SER A 46 4.22 16.11 8.38
C SER A 46 5.46 15.65 9.15
N GLY A 47 6.61 16.32 9.00
CA GLY A 47 7.89 15.92 9.58
C GLY A 47 7.84 15.65 11.10
N GLU A 48 7.09 16.44 11.87
CA GLU A 48 6.92 16.22 13.32
C GLU A 48 6.13 14.97 13.66
N VAL A 49 5.13 14.62 12.85
CA VAL A 49 4.35 13.39 13.03
C VAL A 49 5.27 12.19 12.79
N ILE A 50 6.06 12.25 11.72
CA ILE A 50 7.01 11.19 11.35
C ILE A 50 8.15 11.05 12.36
N ALA A 51 8.58 12.16 12.98
CA ALA A 51 9.57 12.14 14.05
C ALA A 51 9.16 11.23 15.22
N PHE A 52 7.86 11.18 15.55
CA PHE A 52 7.34 10.37 16.66
C PHE A 52 6.83 8.98 16.24
N ALA A 53 6.62 8.76 14.95
CA ALA A 53 6.24 7.45 14.43
C ALA A 53 7.40 6.45 14.59
N ASN A 54 7.09 5.21 14.93
CA ASN A 54 8.09 4.13 14.88
C ASN A 54 8.24 3.58 13.44
N THR A 55 9.28 2.79 13.20
CA THR A 55 9.58 2.26 11.86
C THR A 55 8.45 1.40 11.29
N GLN A 56 7.81 0.56 12.11
CA GLN A 56 6.66 -0.26 11.65
C GLN A 56 5.46 0.59 11.23
N GLN A 57 5.22 1.73 11.91
CA GLN A 57 4.18 2.68 11.49
C GLN A 57 4.53 3.34 10.16
N ILE A 58 5.81 3.67 9.93
CA ILE A 58 6.27 4.25 8.66
C ILE A 58 6.14 3.23 7.53
N GLU A 59 6.54 1.97 7.74
CA GLU A 59 6.35 0.90 6.76
C GLU A 59 4.87 0.68 6.43
N ALA A 60 3.99 0.72 7.44
CA ALA A 60 2.55 0.61 7.21
C ALA A 60 1.98 1.83 6.46
N ILE A 61 2.52 3.03 6.66
CA ILE A 61 2.19 4.20 5.83
C ILE A 61 2.68 3.97 4.40
N PHE A 62 3.89 3.45 4.22
CA PHE A 62 4.46 3.16 2.91
C PHE A 62 3.66 2.10 2.15
N ASP A 63 3.20 1.06 2.83
CA ASP A 63 2.30 0.04 2.27
C ASP A 63 1.03 0.70 1.69
N GLU A 64 0.54 1.82 2.21
CA GLU A 64 -0.66 2.47 1.70
C GLU A 64 -0.38 3.61 0.70
N ASP A 65 0.65 4.44 0.94
CA ASP A 65 0.87 5.68 0.19
C ASP A 65 1.79 5.53 -1.03
N LEU A 66 2.75 4.58 -0.99
CA LEU A 66 3.72 4.38 -2.07
C LEU A 66 3.22 3.50 -3.21
N TRP A 67 2.01 2.93 -3.10
CA TRP A 67 1.50 1.96 -4.05
C TRP A 67 0.21 2.46 -4.68
N LYS A 68 0.27 2.77 -5.98
CA LYS A 68 -0.88 3.35 -6.71
C LYS A 68 -1.20 2.55 -7.96
N PRO A 69 -2.49 2.33 -8.26
CA PRO A 69 -2.88 1.71 -9.51
C PRO A 69 -2.72 2.72 -10.66
N ILE A 70 -2.10 2.30 -11.77
CA ILE A 70 -1.98 3.15 -12.98
C ILE A 70 -3.37 3.40 -13.59
N LYS A 71 -4.23 2.38 -13.59
CA LYS A 71 -5.65 2.50 -13.95
C LYS A 71 -6.53 1.76 -12.95
N MET A 72 -7.80 2.15 -12.89
CA MET A 72 -8.74 1.52 -11.97
C MET A 72 -8.84 0.02 -12.23
N GLY A 73 -8.71 -0.76 -11.16
CA GLY A 73 -8.76 -2.22 -11.22
C GLY A 73 -7.48 -2.87 -11.73
N GLU A 74 -6.44 -2.13 -12.10
CA GLU A 74 -5.10 -2.71 -12.31
C GLU A 74 -4.39 -2.93 -10.97
N ASP A 75 -3.32 -3.72 -10.99
CA ASP A 75 -2.49 -3.94 -9.82
C ASP A 75 -1.70 -2.68 -9.48
N GLU A 76 -1.49 -2.46 -8.18
CA GLU A 76 -0.82 -1.27 -7.67
C GLU A 76 0.68 -1.37 -7.99
N LYS A 77 1.28 -0.26 -8.42
CA LYS A 77 2.71 -0.16 -8.66
C LYS A 77 3.36 0.80 -7.67
N PHE A 78 4.63 0.54 -7.39
CA PHE A 78 5.44 1.41 -6.55
C PHE A 78 5.67 2.77 -7.21
N ASP A 79 5.48 3.84 -6.44
CA ASP A 79 5.61 5.24 -6.84
C ASP A 79 6.95 5.79 -6.31
N ALA A 80 7.99 5.68 -7.16
CA ALA A 80 9.36 6.06 -6.80
C ALA A 80 9.50 7.56 -6.49
N ASP A 81 8.80 8.43 -7.23
CA ASP A 81 8.82 9.87 -6.98
C ASP A 81 8.20 10.20 -5.63
N ARG A 82 7.12 9.49 -5.25
CA ARG A 82 6.53 9.61 -3.92
C ARG A 82 7.46 9.12 -2.82
N PHE A 83 8.20 8.03 -3.05
CA PHE A 83 9.21 7.57 -2.11
C PHE A 83 10.34 8.58 -1.92
N GLY A 84 10.81 9.21 -3.00
CA GLY A 84 11.78 10.32 -2.93
C GLY A 84 11.31 11.46 -2.02
N ALA A 85 10.05 11.87 -2.15
CA ALA A 85 9.45 12.88 -1.25
C ALA A 85 9.44 12.42 0.22
N TRP A 86 9.19 11.13 0.47
CA TRP A 86 9.28 10.58 1.82
C TRP A 86 10.69 10.61 2.39
N LEU A 87 11.73 10.39 1.57
CA LEU A 87 13.12 10.54 2.01
C LEU A 87 13.44 11.98 2.39
N GLU A 88 12.86 12.97 1.71
CA GLU A 88 12.97 14.39 2.08
C GLU A 88 12.40 14.63 3.48
N ILE A 89 11.16 14.20 3.73
CA ILE A 89 10.50 14.36 5.04
C ILE A 89 11.25 13.62 6.14
N LEU A 90 11.67 12.37 5.89
CA LEU A 90 12.46 11.60 6.85
C LEU A 90 13.79 12.28 7.17
N SER A 91 14.36 13.03 6.24
CA SER A 91 15.63 13.72 6.47
C SER A 91 15.48 15.05 7.21
N GLU A 92 14.28 15.63 7.26
CA GLU A 92 14.01 16.86 8.02
C GLU A 92 14.20 16.68 9.54
N ILE A 93 14.01 15.46 10.06
CA ILE A 93 14.29 15.13 11.46
C ILE A 93 15.80 14.97 11.75
N GLY A 94 16.64 15.02 10.72
CA GLY A 94 18.08 14.79 10.77
C GLY A 94 18.48 13.52 10.01
N LEU A 95 19.55 13.60 9.21
CA LEU A 95 20.04 12.48 8.39
C LEU A 95 20.42 11.25 9.23
N ASP A 96 21.01 11.45 10.41
CA ASP A 96 21.34 10.37 11.34
C ASP A 96 20.07 9.60 11.79
N LYS A 97 19.00 10.33 12.11
CA LYS A 97 17.71 9.75 12.51
C LYS A 97 16.94 9.14 11.34
N ALA A 98 17.06 9.72 10.15
CA ALA A 98 16.54 9.14 8.92
C ALA A 98 17.19 7.78 8.65
N VAL A 99 18.52 7.70 8.75
CA VAL A 99 19.29 6.47 8.54
C VAL A 99 18.94 5.41 9.59
N GLU A 100 18.82 5.78 10.88
CA GLU A 100 18.38 4.85 11.93
C GLU A 100 17.03 4.20 11.56
N LYS A 101 16.07 4.97 11.07
CA LYS A 101 14.76 4.46 10.64
C LYS A 101 14.86 3.59 9.40
N ILE A 102 15.64 4.02 8.40
CA ILE A 102 15.77 3.32 7.13
C ILE A 102 16.43 1.96 7.32
N VAL A 103 17.48 1.86 8.12
CA VAL A 103 18.18 0.58 8.34
C VAL A 103 17.34 -0.41 9.17
N GLU A 104 16.35 0.07 9.92
CA GLU A 104 15.38 -0.78 10.61
C GLU A 104 14.28 -1.34 9.69
N MET A 105 14.12 -0.80 8.48
CA MET A 105 13.15 -1.29 7.50
C MET A 105 13.58 -2.61 6.87
N ASP A 106 12.62 -3.30 6.26
CA ASP A 106 12.88 -4.51 5.50
C ASP A 106 13.90 -4.29 4.35
N GLU A 107 14.93 -5.14 4.31
CA GLU A 107 16.04 -5.00 3.35
C GLU A 107 15.58 -5.24 1.90
N GLU A 108 14.63 -6.14 1.65
CA GLU A 108 14.07 -6.38 0.31
C GLU A 108 13.32 -5.14 -0.19
N PHE A 109 12.51 -4.53 0.68
CA PHE A 109 11.85 -3.27 0.38
C PHE A 109 12.84 -2.16 0.01
N LEU A 110 13.94 -2.01 0.75
CA LEU A 110 14.95 -0.98 0.45
C LEU A 110 15.70 -1.25 -0.84
N VAL A 111 16.04 -2.51 -1.13
CA VAL A 111 16.67 -2.91 -2.40
C VAL A 111 15.77 -2.56 -3.57
N MET A 112 14.48 -2.91 -3.50
CA MET A 112 13.49 -2.53 -4.51
C MET A 112 13.37 -1.00 -4.63
N ALA A 113 13.14 -0.32 -3.51
CA ALA A 113 12.91 1.12 -3.53
C ALA A 113 14.13 1.88 -4.08
N PHE A 114 15.36 1.47 -3.71
CA PHE A 114 16.59 2.09 -4.22
C PHE A 114 16.79 1.76 -5.69
N SER A 115 16.52 0.54 -6.15
CA SER A 115 16.61 0.20 -7.57
C SER A 115 15.68 1.08 -8.41
N THR A 116 14.52 1.49 -7.90
CA THR A 116 13.62 2.40 -8.63
C THR A 116 14.12 3.85 -8.70
N LEU A 117 14.99 4.28 -7.78
CA LEU A 117 15.56 5.64 -7.76
C LEU A 117 16.86 5.75 -8.56
N VAL A 118 17.68 4.71 -8.56
CA VAL A 118 19.04 4.74 -9.12
C VAL A 118 19.40 3.46 -9.86
N TRP A 119 20.27 3.60 -10.86
CA TRP A 119 21.08 2.49 -11.33
C TRP A 119 22.41 2.47 -10.58
N VAL A 120 22.90 1.28 -10.27
CA VAL A 120 24.17 1.08 -9.57
C VAL A 120 25.08 0.28 -10.50
N ALA A 121 26.28 0.79 -10.74
CA ALA A 121 27.33 0.08 -11.47
C ALA A 121 28.60 0.01 -10.63
N GLU A 122 29.37 -1.07 -10.76
CA GLU A 122 30.76 -1.08 -10.29
C GLU A 122 31.66 -0.33 -11.28
N ALA A 123 32.66 0.39 -10.77
CA ALA A 123 33.59 1.19 -11.58
C ALA A 123 34.32 0.32 -12.62
N ASP A 124 34.87 -0.82 -12.19
CA ASP A 124 35.58 -1.77 -13.07
C ASP A 124 34.65 -2.37 -14.15
N TRP A 125 33.40 -2.69 -13.79
CA TRP A 125 32.41 -3.20 -14.73
C TRP A 125 32.04 -2.13 -15.76
N LEU A 126 31.88 -0.89 -15.32
CA LEU A 126 31.51 0.24 -16.18
C LEU A 126 32.61 0.56 -17.18
N GLU A 127 33.88 0.56 -16.75
CA GLU A 127 35.02 0.80 -17.63
C GLU A 127 35.03 -0.20 -18.79
N GLY A 128 34.91 -1.50 -18.49
CA GLY A 128 34.88 -2.55 -19.51
C GLY A 128 33.68 -2.45 -20.48
N ASN A 129 32.50 -2.05 -19.98
CA ASN A 129 31.30 -1.92 -20.82
C ASN A 129 31.27 -0.62 -21.63
N CYS A 130 31.83 0.48 -21.13
CA CYS A 130 31.98 1.73 -21.88
C CYS A 130 32.94 1.56 -23.06
N GLU A 131 34.04 0.83 -22.89
CA GLU A 131 34.94 0.47 -24.00
C GLU A 131 34.23 -0.33 -25.09
N ALA A 132 33.35 -1.27 -24.69
CA ALA A 132 32.60 -2.10 -25.61
C ALA A 132 31.43 -1.35 -26.30
N ASN A 133 30.83 -0.37 -25.62
CA ASN A 133 29.66 0.36 -26.12
C ASN A 133 29.69 1.87 -25.78
N PRO A 134 30.20 2.72 -26.69
CA PRO A 134 30.30 4.17 -26.49
C PRO A 134 28.96 4.90 -26.28
N ARG A 135 27.82 4.22 -26.49
CA ARG A 135 26.50 4.81 -26.16
C ARG A 135 26.25 4.87 -24.66
N ILE A 136 26.84 3.96 -23.89
CA ILE A 136 26.74 3.92 -22.42
C ILE A 136 27.40 5.18 -21.83
N GLU A 137 28.60 5.51 -22.29
CA GLU A 137 29.33 6.73 -21.92
C GLU A 137 28.47 7.99 -22.12
N LYS A 138 27.80 8.11 -23.27
CA LYS A 138 26.93 9.26 -23.55
C LYS A 138 25.68 9.33 -22.65
N ILE A 139 25.12 8.18 -22.26
CA ILE A 139 23.97 8.14 -21.33
C ILE A 139 24.44 8.57 -19.94
N ILE A 140 25.60 8.11 -19.50
CA ILE A 140 26.23 8.45 -18.23
C ILE A 140 26.49 9.95 -18.13
N GLU A 141 27.12 10.55 -19.15
CA GLU A 141 27.43 11.99 -19.17
C GLU A 141 26.18 12.88 -19.07
N SER A 142 25.01 12.35 -19.47
CA SER A 142 23.75 13.09 -19.46
C SER A 142 22.96 12.96 -18.15
N ARG A 143 23.45 12.19 -17.18
CA ARG A 143 22.73 11.89 -15.93
C ARG A 143 23.45 12.41 -14.70
N LEU A 144 22.69 12.52 -13.61
CA LEU A 144 23.25 12.80 -12.29
C LEU A 144 24.02 11.56 -11.81
N THR A 145 25.28 11.77 -11.43
CA THR A 145 26.18 10.72 -10.96
C THR A 145 26.68 11.00 -9.56
N PHE A 146 26.92 9.93 -8.80
CA PHE A 146 27.56 9.98 -7.49
C PHE A 146 28.47 8.76 -7.33
N GLU A 147 29.74 9.01 -7.02
CA GLU A 147 30.75 7.97 -6.83
C GLU A 147 30.95 7.70 -5.34
N ILE A 148 30.93 6.41 -4.96
CA ILE A 148 31.18 5.95 -3.59
C ILE A 148 31.97 4.64 -3.61
N ASP A 149 33.21 4.71 -3.10
CA ASP A 149 34.26 3.69 -3.26
C ASP A 149 34.30 3.05 -4.65
N ASN A 150 33.81 1.81 -4.81
CA ASN A 150 33.81 1.06 -6.07
C ASN A 150 32.50 1.19 -6.87
N TYR A 151 31.49 1.87 -6.33
CA TYR A 151 30.19 2.01 -6.99
C TYR A 151 29.99 3.41 -7.56
N ILE A 152 29.30 3.44 -8.70
CA ILE A 152 28.82 4.65 -9.36
C ILE A 152 27.31 4.55 -9.45
N LEU A 153 26.63 5.53 -8.85
CA LEU A 153 25.18 5.64 -8.84
C LEU A 153 24.73 6.61 -9.93
N PHE A 154 23.72 6.24 -10.70
CA PHE A 154 23.08 7.07 -11.72
C PHE A 154 21.63 7.33 -11.36
N GLY A 155 21.24 8.59 -11.22
CA GLY A 155 19.84 8.96 -10.99
C GLY A 155 18.93 8.48 -12.12
N LYS A 156 17.83 7.80 -11.78
CA LYS A 156 16.72 7.52 -12.71
C LYS A 156 15.84 8.76 -12.92
N SER A 157 15.77 9.63 -11.92
CA SER A 157 15.08 10.92 -11.91
C SER A 157 15.97 11.99 -11.27
N GLU A 158 15.72 13.26 -11.59
CA GLU A 158 16.35 14.39 -10.87
C GLU A 158 15.66 14.68 -9.54
N GLN A 159 14.42 14.21 -9.39
CA GLN A 159 13.62 14.43 -8.19
C GLN A 159 14.24 13.70 -7.00
N SER A 160 14.41 14.42 -5.89
CA SER A 160 14.97 13.90 -4.64
C SER A 160 16.40 13.35 -4.74
N TRP A 161 17.13 13.64 -5.82
CA TRP A 161 18.53 13.21 -5.98
C TRP A 161 19.44 13.71 -4.85
N ASP A 162 19.36 15.00 -4.53
CA ASP A 162 20.21 15.62 -3.52
C ASP A 162 20.01 15.01 -2.13
N ILE A 163 18.76 14.64 -1.79
CA ILE A 163 18.49 14.01 -0.51
C ILE A 163 18.95 12.55 -0.51
N PHE A 164 18.76 11.85 -1.62
CA PHE A 164 19.20 10.47 -1.76
C PHE A 164 20.72 10.37 -1.60
N ILE A 165 21.53 11.19 -2.29
CA ILE A 165 22.99 11.17 -2.12
C ILE A 165 23.42 11.54 -0.69
N SER A 166 22.71 12.48 -0.06
CA SER A 166 22.98 12.88 1.33
C SER A 166 22.71 11.72 2.29
N LEU A 167 21.65 10.96 2.04
CA LEU A 167 21.31 9.76 2.79
C LEU A 167 22.33 8.65 2.54
N ILE A 168 22.73 8.39 1.29
CA ILE A 168 23.76 7.40 0.96
C ILE A 168 25.08 7.70 1.69
N ALA A 169 25.53 8.95 1.67
CA ALA A 169 26.74 9.37 2.39
C ALA A 169 26.60 9.18 3.92
N ALA A 170 25.42 9.44 4.48
CA ALA A 170 25.15 9.19 5.89
C ALA A 170 25.09 7.69 6.22
N MET A 171 24.45 6.88 5.38
CA MET A 171 24.40 5.43 5.50
C MET A 171 25.80 4.82 5.43
N ASP A 172 26.66 5.32 4.53
CA ASP A 172 28.05 4.90 4.45
C ASP A 172 28.81 5.17 5.75
N THR A 173 28.61 6.36 6.31
CA THR A 173 29.26 6.77 7.56
C THR A 173 28.83 5.92 8.76
N TYR A 174 27.54 5.63 8.90
CA TYR A 174 26.98 5.00 10.11
C TYR A 174 26.71 3.50 9.96
N HIS A 175 26.44 3.02 8.75
CA HIS A 175 25.97 1.67 8.44
C HIS A 175 26.58 1.13 7.12
N HIS A 176 27.87 1.38 6.88
CA HIS A 176 28.62 0.96 5.69
C HIS A 176 28.27 -0.46 5.19
N SER A 177 28.42 -1.48 6.03
CA SER A 177 28.16 -2.88 5.62
C SER A 177 26.71 -3.18 5.25
N PHE A 178 25.74 -2.37 5.70
CA PHE A 178 24.33 -2.50 5.32
C PHE A 178 24.09 -1.89 3.95
N LEU A 179 24.56 -0.65 3.75
CA LEU A 179 24.48 0.06 2.47
C LEU A 179 25.07 -0.79 1.33
N TYR A 180 26.26 -1.35 1.53
CA TYR A 180 26.96 -2.11 0.50
C TYR A 180 26.22 -3.40 0.10
N ARG A 181 25.45 -4.03 1.00
CA ARG A 181 24.60 -5.17 0.61
C ARG A 181 23.47 -4.73 -0.32
N ILE A 182 22.88 -3.56 -0.05
CA ILE A 182 21.85 -2.98 -0.92
C ILE A 182 22.44 -2.64 -2.28
N LEU A 183 23.58 -1.93 -2.31
CA LEU A 183 24.24 -1.52 -3.55
C LEU A 183 24.67 -2.72 -4.41
N ASP A 184 25.23 -3.76 -3.78
CA ASP A 184 25.61 -5.01 -4.46
C ASP A 184 24.40 -5.68 -5.12
N ARG A 185 23.26 -5.74 -4.42
CA ARG A 185 22.02 -6.28 -4.99
C ARG A 185 21.46 -5.42 -6.13
N CYS A 186 21.47 -4.10 -5.99
CA CYS A 186 21.06 -3.20 -7.06
C CYS A 186 21.99 -3.29 -8.28
N PHE A 187 23.30 -3.48 -8.07
CA PHE A 187 24.26 -3.70 -9.15
C PHE A 187 23.98 -5.02 -9.90
N ASN A 188 23.69 -6.09 -9.16
CA ASN A 188 23.38 -7.38 -9.76
C ASN A 188 22.20 -7.29 -10.75
N PHE A 189 21.16 -6.51 -10.45
CA PHE A 189 20.06 -6.24 -11.39
C PHE A 189 20.55 -5.65 -12.72
N LEU A 190 21.35 -4.57 -12.66
CA LEU A 190 21.89 -3.93 -13.86
C LEU A 190 22.80 -4.88 -14.66
N SER A 191 23.65 -5.63 -13.96
CA SER A 191 24.61 -6.53 -14.59
C SER A 191 23.93 -7.67 -15.38
N GLN A 192 22.79 -8.16 -14.88
CA GLN A 192 22.03 -9.22 -15.51
C GLN A 192 21.25 -8.72 -16.72
N GLU A 193 20.60 -7.55 -16.62
CA GLU A 193 19.92 -6.92 -17.76
C GLU A 193 20.86 -6.73 -18.95
N ALA A 194 22.11 -6.33 -18.68
CA ALA A 194 23.14 -6.17 -19.71
C ALA A 194 23.61 -7.50 -20.33
N ALA A 195 23.45 -8.63 -19.63
CA ALA A 195 23.88 -9.95 -20.09
C ALA A 195 22.80 -10.70 -20.90
N THR A 196 21.52 -10.36 -20.73
CA THR A 196 20.37 -11.09 -21.30
C THR A 196 20.02 -10.75 -22.76
N GLU A 197 21.00 -10.42 -23.61
CA GLU A 197 20.75 -10.08 -25.02
C GLU A 197 20.30 -11.27 -25.89
N ASP A 198 20.27 -12.51 -25.37
CA ASP A 198 19.90 -13.72 -26.14
C ASP A 198 19.16 -14.78 -25.27
N ASP A 199 18.02 -15.24 -25.79
CA ASP A 199 17.27 -16.48 -25.48
C ASP A 199 16.34 -16.62 -24.24
N LEU A 200 15.03 -16.48 -24.53
CA LEU A 200 14.02 -17.56 -24.45
C LEU A 200 13.68 -18.15 -23.05
N TYR A 201 12.99 -17.37 -22.21
CA TYR A 201 11.70 -17.61 -21.54
C TYR A 201 11.36 -16.29 -20.81
N GLU A 202 10.08 -15.92 -20.63
CA GLU A 202 9.66 -14.82 -19.75
C GLU A 202 9.94 -15.22 -18.27
N ILE A 203 11.21 -15.40 -17.92
CA ILE A 203 11.66 -15.44 -16.53
C ILE A 203 11.77 -13.97 -16.15
N LEU A 204 11.02 -13.58 -15.12
CA LEU A 204 11.10 -12.23 -14.55
C LEU A 204 12.57 -11.89 -14.28
N SER A 205 12.99 -10.66 -14.58
CA SER A 205 14.32 -10.22 -14.14
C SER A 205 14.42 -10.32 -12.62
N ASP A 206 15.64 -10.47 -12.07
CA ASP A 206 15.81 -10.50 -10.61
C ASP A 206 15.23 -9.23 -9.94
N GLU A 207 15.22 -8.09 -10.66
CA GLU A 207 14.55 -6.85 -10.21
C GLU A 207 13.03 -7.03 -10.14
N GLU A 208 12.41 -7.59 -11.19
CA GLU A 208 10.97 -7.87 -11.23
C GLU A 208 10.55 -8.88 -10.15
N GLN A 209 11.38 -9.89 -9.87
CA GLN A 209 11.10 -10.86 -8.80
C GLN A 209 11.10 -10.18 -7.42
N VAL A 210 12.07 -9.31 -7.14
CA VAL A 210 12.11 -8.59 -5.86
C VAL A 210 10.92 -7.64 -5.73
N VAL A 211 10.49 -6.98 -6.81
CA VAL A 211 9.27 -6.16 -6.82
C VAL A 211 8.04 -7.00 -6.47
N ASP A 212 7.88 -8.17 -7.09
CA ASP A 212 6.75 -9.07 -6.85
C ASP A 212 6.77 -9.64 -5.41
N ASP A 213 7.94 -10.02 -4.89
CA ASP A 213 8.09 -10.53 -3.53
C ASP A 213 7.73 -9.46 -2.48
N VAL A 214 8.19 -8.22 -2.67
CA VAL A 214 7.84 -7.09 -1.79
C VAL A 214 6.34 -6.76 -1.90
N ALA A 215 5.78 -6.74 -3.12
CA ALA A 215 4.35 -6.52 -3.33
C ALA A 215 3.50 -7.61 -2.67
N TYR A 216 3.95 -8.87 -2.72
CA TYR A 216 3.28 -10.01 -2.12
C TYR A 216 3.28 -9.94 -0.58
N GLU A 217 4.44 -9.70 0.05
CA GLU A 217 4.50 -9.57 1.51
C GLU A 217 3.73 -8.36 2.02
N ARG A 218 3.72 -7.26 1.26
CA ARG A 218 2.81 -6.12 1.50
C ARG A 218 1.35 -6.56 1.49
N GLU A 219 0.91 -7.25 0.44
CA GLU A 219 -0.50 -7.62 0.33
C GLU A 219 -0.92 -8.56 1.46
N LYS A 220 -0.05 -9.49 1.86
CA LYS A 220 -0.27 -10.37 3.01
C LYS A 220 -0.42 -9.59 4.33
N ARG A 221 0.36 -8.51 4.54
CA ARG A 221 0.17 -7.61 5.69
C ARG A 221 -1.17 -6.89 5.62
N ARG A 222 -1.59 -6.41 4.46
CA ARG A 222 -2.89 -5.75 4.25
C ARG A 222 -4.06 -6.71 4.41
N GLU A 223 -3.96 -7.94 3.89
CA GLU A 223 -4.97 -8.98 4.10
C GLU A 223 -5.18 -9.28 5.59
N ALA A 224 -4.10 -9.31 6.39
CA ALA A 224 -4.20 -9.48 7.85
C ALA A 224 -4.94 -8.33 8.54
N GLN A 225 -5.00 -7.15 7.92
CA GLN A 225 -5.75 -5.98 8.37
C GLN A 225 -7.18 -5.91 7.78
N GLY A 226 -7.57 -6.91 6.97
CA GLY A 226 -8.91 -7.02 6.38
C GLY A 226 -9.06 -6.36 5.00
N PHE A 227 -7.96 -5.94 4.37
CA PHE A 227 -7.99 -5.49 2.98
C PHE A 227 -8.22 -6.66 2.03
N VAL A 228 -8.74 -6.33 0.84
CA VAL A 228 -8.96 -7.30 -0.24
C VAL A 228 -8.12 -6.87 -1.43
N THR A 229 -7.24 -7.76 -1.88
CA THR A 229 -6.36 -7.50 -3.02
C THR A 229 -7.17 -7.17 -4.28
N PRO A 230 -6.67 -6.31 -5.19
CA PRO A 230 -7.31 -6.06 -6.47
C PRO A 230 -7.58 -7.35 -7.27
N ALA A 231 -6.65 -8.31 -7.25
CA ALA A 231 -6.81 -9.59 -7.94
C ALA A 231 -7.95 -10.45 -7.36
N ILE A 232 -8.06 -10.52 -6.03
CA ILE A 232 -9.17 -11.23 -5.35
C ILE A 232 -10.48 -10.52 -5.63
N ALA A 233 -10.51 -9.19 -5.53
CA ALA A 233 -11.68 -8.38 -5.81
C ALA A 233 -12.19 -8.57 -7.24
N ARG A 234 -11.31 -8.46 -8.26
CA ARG A 234 -11.66 -8.72 -9.66
C ARG A 234 -12.22 -10.13 -9.85
N SER A 235 -11.57 -11.13 -9.27
CA SER A 235 -11.99 -12.52 -9.36
C SER A 235 -13.37 -12.74 -8.73
N PHE A 236 -13.61 -12.16 -7.56
CA PHE A 236 -14.90 -12.21 -6.87
C PHE A 236 -16.00 -11.52 -7.68
N LEU A 237 -15.78 -10.29 -8.15
CA LEU A 237 -16.77 -9.54 -8.93
C LEU A 237 -17.08 -10.23 -10.28
N LYS A 238 -16.10 -10.89 -10.89
CA LYS A 238 -16.31 -11.74 -12.08
C LYS A 238 -17.16 -12.98 -11.76
N LEU A 239 -16.98 -13.60 -10.59
CA LEU A 239 -17.83 -14.71 -10.13
C LEU A 239 -19.25 -14.27 -9.79
N CYS A 240 -19.45 -13.04 -9.32
CA CYS A 240 -20.78 -12.46 -9.14
C CYS A 240 -21.57 -12.43 -10.47
N ASP A 241 -20.89 -12.28 -11.60
CA ASP A 241 -21.49 -12.31 -12.94
C ASP A 241 -21.85 -13.75 -13.41
N MET A 242 -21.22 -14.79 -12.87
CA MET A 242 -21.44 -16.20 -13.24
C MET A 242 -22.56 -16.86 -12.41
N SER A 243 -23.29 -17.86 -12.95
CA SER A 243 -24.43 -18.55 -12.30
C SER A 243 -24.17 -18.99 -10.85
N LEU A 244 -25.23 -19.02 -10.01
CA LEU A 244 -25.17 -19.32 -8.56
C LEU A 244 -24.81 -20.79 -8.22
N ASP A 245 -24.63 -21.66 -9.22
CA ASP A 245 -24.28 -23.08 -9.04
C ASP A 245 -22.78 -23.32 -8.76
N VAL A 246 -21.95 -22.27 -8.74
CA VAL A 246 -20.53 -22.37 -8.42
C VAL A 246 -20.32 -22.06 -6.94
N GLU A 247 -19.81 -23.04 -6.18
CA GLU A 247 -19.36 -22.83 -4.80
C GLU A 247 -18.31 -21.71 -4.77
N ASP A 248 -18.53 -20.69 -3.94
CA ASP A 248 -17.61 -19.55 -3.81
C ASP A 248 -16.32 -20.02 -3.12
N HIS A 249 -15.27 -20.32 -3.87
CA HIS A 249 -13.95 -20.61 -3.31
C HIS A 249 -13.08 -19.34 -3.15
N VAL A 250 -13.56 -18.18 -3.59
CA VAL A 250 -12.79 -16.93 -3.67
C VAL A 250 -13.02 -16.00 -2.47
N ALA A 251 -14.18 -16.09 -1.80
CA ALA A 251 -14.35 -15.37 -0.55
C ALA A 251 -13.60 -16.08 0.59
N PRO A 252 -13.05 -15.35 1.58
CA PRO A 252 -12.41 -15.95 2.75
C PRO A 252 -13.25 -17.07 3.37
N LYS A 253 -12.63 -18.22 3.67
CA LYS A 253 -13.34 -19.42 4.16
C LYS A 253 -14.18 -19.20 5.42
N HIS A 254 -13.82 -18.21 6.24
CA HIS A 254 -14.59 -17.83 7.43
C HIS A 254 -15.85 -17.01 7.10
N LEU A 255 -15.91 -16.33 5.93
CA LEU A 255 -17.09 -15.60 5.44
C LEU A 255 -18.08 -16.52 4.70
N LEU A 256 -17.61 -17.65 4.19
CA LEU A 256 -18.42 -18.70 3.58
C LEU A 256 -19.17 -19.49 4.68
N LEU A 257 -20.34 -18.99 5.07
CA LEU A 257 -21.19 -19.65 6.07
C LEU A 257 -21.45 -21.13 5.72
N LYS A 258 -20.99 -22.03 6.60
CA LYS A 258 -21.68 -23.29 6.86
C LYS A 258 -23.10 -22.96 7.33
N LYS A 259 -24.10 -23.71 6.82
CA LYS A 259 -25.54 -23.57 7.11
C LYS A 259 -25.81 -23.01 8.50
N LEU A 260 -26.62 -21.94 8.56
CA LEU A 260 -27.19 -21.37 9.78
C LEU A 260 -27.73 -22.52 10.66
N SER A 261 -26.95 -22.98 11.64
CA SER A 261 -27.40 -23.96 12.61
C SER A 261 -27.65 -23.25 13.92
N ALA A 262 -28.83 -23.50 14.47
CA ALA A 262 -29.35 -22.86 15.67
C ALA A 262 -28.72 -23.50 16.92
N SER A 263 -27.44 -23.31 17.13
CA SER A 263 -26.77 -23.62 18.40
C SER A 263 -25.36 -23.07 18.35
N ASP A 264 -25.09 -22.03 19.12
CA ASP A 264 -23.98 -22.03 20.08
C ASP A 264 -23.96 -20.75 20.92
N GLU A 265 -23.26 -20.88 22.04
CA GLU A 265 -23.41 -20.15 23.29
C GLU A 265 -22.84 -18.72 23.30
N VAL A 266 -23.20 -18.03 24.38
CA VAL A 266 -23.05 -16.61 24.65
C VAL A 266 -21.59 -16.18 24.75
N VAL A 267 -21.19 -15.20 23.92
CA VAL A 267 -20.11 -14.26 24.25
C VAL A 267 -20.65 -12.84 24.08
N LYS A 268 -20.75 -12.10 25.19
CA LYS A 268 -21.12 -10.68 25.22
C LYS A 268 -19.87 -9.84 24.94
N GLY A 269 -19.82 -9.20 23.77
CA GLY A 269 -18.85 -8.15 23.44
C GLY A 269 -19.60 -6.94 22.89
N HIS A 270 -19.31 -5.76 23.43
CA HIS A 270 -19.99 -4.51 23.09
C HIS A 270 -19.52 -4.01 21.72
N SER A 271 -20.45 -3.85 20.76
CA SER A 271 -20.28 -2.96 19.61
C SER A 271 -21.61 -2.23 19.42
N LYS A 272 -21.66 -0.98 19.89
CA LYS A 272 -22.89 -0.15 19.90
C LYS A 272 -22.91 0.94 18.82
N ASP A 273 -21.81 1.14 18.11
CA ASP A 273 -21.69 2.26 17.19
C ASP A 273 -21.35 1.73 15.80
N LEU A 274 -22.38 1.34 15.04
CA LEU A 274 -22.40 1.12 13.57
C LEU A 274 -23.73 0.52 13.07
N VAL A 275 -24.79 0.49 13.88
CA VAL A 275 -26.13 0.14 13.38
C VAL A 275 -26.55 1.23 12.38
N PRO A 276 -26.95 0.88 11.14
CA PRO A 276 -27.44 1.86 10.18
C PRO A 276 -28.53 2.72 10.81
N GLY A 277 -28.30 4.04 10.85
CA GLY A 277 -29.27 5.02 11.34
C GLY A 277 -30.62 4.86 10.65
N SER A 278 -31.67 5.49 11.21
CA SER A 278 -33.10 5.35 10.90
C SER A 278 -33.57 5.66 9.46
N HIS A 279 -32.73 5.51 8.44
CA HIS A 279 -33.06 5.66 7.05
C HIS A 279 -33.89 4.45 6.57
N THR A 280 -35.08 4.74 6.04
CA THR A 280 -36.02 3.79 5.44
C THR A 280 -35.48 3.08 4.19
N LYS A 281 -34.30 3.48 3.71
CA LYS A 281 -33.67 3.02 2.47
C LYS A 281 -33.16 1.57 2.52
N TYR A 282 -32.74 1.09 3.70
CA TYR A 282 -32.13 -0.24 3.88
C TYR A 282 -32.95 -1.12 4.83
N LYS A 283 -34.27 -1.17 4.60
CA LYS A 283 -35.22 -1.78 5.53
C LYS A 283 -35.00 -3.28 5.68
N ASN A 284 -34.73 -4.00 4.59
CA ASN A 284 -34.52 -5.45 4.62
C ASN A 284 -33.17 -5.79 5.24
N VAL A 285 -32.10 -5.06 4.88
CA VAL A 285 -30.78 -5.22 5.52
C VAL A 285 -30.91 -5.03 7.03
N LYS A 286 -31.56 -3.95 7.48
CA LYS A 286 -31.78 -3.69 8.90
C LYS A 286 -32.58 -4.80 9.59
N ALA A 287 -33.63 -5.31 8.94
CA ALA A 287 -34.44 -6.41 9.47
C ALA A 287 -33.62 -7.69 9.69
N ILE A 288 -32.60 -7.96 8.84
CA ILE A 288 -31.69 -9.10 9.03
C ILE A 288 -30.82 -8.93 10.28
N PHE A 289 -30.23 -7.76 10.49
CA PHE A 289 -29.45 -7.46 11.70
C PHE A 289 -30.29 -7.55 12.98
N GLU A 290 -31.55 -7.13 12.93
CA GLU A 290 -32.50 -7.23 14.05
C GLU A 290 -32.95 -8.69 14.29
N LYS A 291 -33.12 -9.48 13.22
CA LYS A 291 -33.57 -10.88 13.30
C LYS A 291 -32.47 -11.82 13.81
N TYR A 292 -31.20 -11.56 13.49
CA TYR A 292 -30.07 -12.44 13.85
C TYR A 292 -28.94 -11.70 14.57
N PRO A 293 -29.19 -11.10 15.76
CA PRO A 293 -28.22 -10.24 16.44
C PRO A 293 -26.91 -10.95 16.81
N LYS A 294 -26.94 -12.27 17.00
CA LYS A 294 -25.76 -13.09 17.29
C LYS A 294 -24.77 -13.17 16.11
N GLN A 295 -25.21 -12.86 14.90
CA GLN A 295 -24.41 -12.95 13.67
C GLN A 295 -23.98 -11.57 13.15
N ASN A 296 -24.28 -10.50 13.89
CA ASN A 296 -23.99 -9.14 13.45
C ASN A 296 -22.51 -8.91 13.13
N ASN A 297 -21.59 -9.48 13.92
CA ASN A 297 -20.15 -9.36 13.62
C ASN A 297 -19.82 -9.97 12.26
N LEU A 298 -20.29 -11.19 12.00
CA LEU A 298 -20.08 -11.88 10.73
C LEU A 298 -20.73 -11.13 9.55
N PHE A 299 -21.92 -10.55 9.75
CA PHE A 299 -22.57 -9.74 8.72
C PHE A 299 -21.80 -8.46 8.42
N MET A 300 -21.26 -7.80 9.45
CA MET A 300 -20.40 -6.63 9.27
C MET A 300 -19.10 -7.00 8.55
N GLU A 301 -18.49 -8.14 8.88
CA GLU A 301 -17.32 -8.66 8.15
C GLU A 301 -17.65 -8.92 6.67
N GLN A 302 -18.79 -9.53 6.36
CA GLN A 302 -19.23 -9.73 4.97
C GLN A 302 -19.46 -8.39 4.24
N ILE A 303 -20.10 -7.42 4.88
CA ILE A 303 -20.36 -6.11 4.29
C ILE A 303 -19.04 -5.35 4.06
N ASN A 304 -18.11 -5.40 5.01
CA ASN A 304 -16.79 -4.80 4.88
C ASN A 304 -15.99 -5.46 3.75
N PHE A 305 -16.00 -6.80 3.66
CA PHE A 305 -15.38 -7.53 2.56
C PHE A 305 -15.95 -7.11 1.19
N LEU A 306 -17.27 -6.99 1.09
CA LEU A 306 -17.93 -6.54 -0.13
C LEU A 306 -17.56 -5.09 -0.49
N ALA A 307 -17.48 -4.21 0.52
CA ALA A 307 -17.11 -2.81 0.31
C ALA A 307 -15.66 -2.68 -0.17
N ASN A 308 -14.75 -3.43 0.46
CA ASN A 308 -13.34 -3.52 0.06
C ASN A 308 -13.21 -4.12 -1.35
N SER A 309 -13.99 -5.16 -1.67
CA SER A 309 -14.01 -5.75 -3.02
C SER A 309 -14.46 -4.75 -4.08
N LEU A 310 -15.46 -3.91 -3.80
CA LEU A 310 -15.87 -2.84 -4.71
C LEU A 310 -14.78 -1.79 -4.86
N MET A 311 -14.15 -1.36 -3.76
CA MET A 311 -13.09 -0.35 -3.76
C MET A 311 -11.85 -0.80 -4.54
N SER A 312 -11.45 -2.07 -4.40
CA SER A 312 -10.24 -2.61 -5.01
C SER A 312 -10.46 -3.09 -6.44
N GLY A 313 -11.64 -3.60 -6.79
CA GLY A 313 -11.85 -4.36 -8.03
C GLY A 313 -12.78 -3.72 -9.07
N TRP A 314 -13.52 -2.65 -8.73
CA TRP A 314 -14.51 -2.07 -9.65
C TRP A 314 -14.02 -0.76 -10.28
N ASP A 315 -14.05 -0.73 -11.62
CA ASP A 315 -13.79 0.46 -12.43
C ASP A 315 -15.03 1.36 -12.42
N TRP A 316 -15.09 2.30 -11.47
CA TRP A 316 -16.10 3.35 -11.49
C TRP A 316 -15.80 4.32 -12.63
N LYS A 317 -16.84 4.73 -13.36
CA LYS A 317 -16.74 5.82 -14.36
C LYS A 317 -16.35 7.14 -13.69
N ASN A 318 -15.05 7.34 -13.44
CA ASN A 318 -14.41 8.59 -12.96
C ASN A 318 -14.95 9.18 -11.64
N GLU A 319 -15.57 8.40 -10.75
CA GLU A 319 -15.92 8.88 -9.40
C GLU A 319 -14.84 8.51 -8.37
N GLU A 320 -14.56 9.44 -7.44
CA GLU A 320 -13.57 9.25 -6.37
C GLU A 320 -13.91 8.06 -5.47
N ARG A 321 -12.88 7.26 -5.15
CA ARG A 321 -12.91 6.16 -4.18
C ARG A 321 -13.20 6.69 -2.77
N ARG A 322 -14.47 6.71 -2.36
CA ARG A 322 -14.84 7.02 -0.98
C ARG A 322 -15.36 5.76 -0.27
N PRO A 323 -14.72 5.31 0.82
CA PRO A 323 -15.16 4.12 1.57
C PRO A 323 -16.65 4.17 1.95
N GLY A 324 -17.14 5.35 2.33
CA GLY A 324 -18.56 5.56 2.65
C GLY A 324 -19.48 5.28 1.46
N ARG A 325 -19.08 5.67 0.23
CA ARG A 325 -19.88 5.44 -0.97
C ARG A 325 -19.89 3.96 -1.38
N ALA A 326 -18.75 3.28 -1.26
CA ALA A 326 -18.68 1.84 -1.50
C ALA A 326 -19.57 1.07 -0.52
N LEU A 327 -19.53 1.42 0.76
CA LEU A 327 -20.41 0.83 1.78
C LEU A 327 -21.89 1.06 1.45
N GLU A 328 -22.27 2.30 1.11
CA GLU A 328 -23.64 2.59 0.68
C GLU A 328 -24.07 1.75 -0.51
N MET A 329 -23.19 1.60 -1.51
CA MET A 329 -23.48 0.81 -2.71
C MET A 329 -23.66 -0.68 -2.37
N VAL A 330 -22.81 -1.24 -1.50
CA VAL A 330 -23.01 -2.62 -1.00
C VAL A 330 -24.37 -2.77 -0.36
N LEU A 331 -24.76 -1.84 0.50
CA LEU A 331 -26.06 -1.88 1.17
C LEU A 331 -27.22 -1.76 0.16
N GLU A 332 -27.11 -0.89 -0.84
CA GLU A 332 -28.09 -0.76 -1.93
C GLU A 332 -28.24 -2.06 -2.74
N ILE A 333 -27.11 -2.67 -3.12
CA ILE A 333 -27.08 -3.92 -3.89
C ILE A 333 -27.65 -5.08 -3.07
N CYS A 334 -27.25 -5.21 -1.80
CA CYS A 334 -27.78 -6.22 -0.89
C CYS A 334 -29.29 -6.05 -0.66
N GLU A 335 -29.76 -4.81 -0.46
CA GLU A 335 -31.19 -4.52 -0.29
C GLU A 335 -31.99 -4.96 -1.52
N GLU A 336 -31.48 -4.69 -2.73
CA GLU A 336 -32.13 -5.11 -3.97
C GLU A 336 -32.15 -6.64 -4.13
N GLY A 337 -31.04 -7.31 -3.79
CA GLY A 337 -30.99 -8.76 -3.81
C GLY A 337 -31.90 -9.43 -2.76
N LEU A 338 -32.12 -8.78 -1.61
CA LEU A 338 -33.04 -9.25 -0.58
C LEU A 338 -34.51 -9.13 -0.98
N LYS A 339 -34.89 -8.15 -1.82
CA LYS A 339 -36.29 -8.01 -2.28
C LYS A 339 -36.74 -9.18 -3.15
N ASP A 340 -35.82 -9.76 -3.92
CA ASP A 340 -36.13 -10.80 -4.90
C ASP A 340 -35.75 -12.21 -4.45
N SER A 341 -35.22 -12.36 -3.25
CA SER A 341 -34.98 -13.68 -2.68
C SER A 341 -36.30 -14.23 -2.12
N SER A 342 -36.88 -15.21 -2.81
CA SER A 342 -37.99 -16.03 -2.28
C SER A 342 -37.51 -17.08 -1.26
N GLU A 343 -36.19 -17.22 -1.10
CA GLU A 343 -35.55 -18.17 -0.21
C GLU A 343 -35.22 -17.55 1.15
N GLU A 344 -35.01 -18.41 2.15
CA GLU A 344 -34.55 -17.97 3.47
C GLU A 344 -33.17 -17.29 3.36
N PHE A 345 -33.02 -16.15 4.02
CA PHE A 345 -31.76 -15.42 4.07
C PHE A 345 -30.62 -16.33 4.55
N SER A 346 -29.53 -16.36 3.80
CA SER A 346 -28.36 -17.21 4.07
C SER A 346 -27.09 -16.39 4.30
N SER A 347 -26.83 -15.36 3.49
CA SER A 347 -25.68 -14.46 3.68
C SER A 347 -25.84 -13.15 2.89
N PHE A 348 -25.13 -12.10 3.32
CA PHE A 348 -25.05 -10.85 2.55
C PHE A 348 -24.27 -11.03 1.24
N LEU A 349 -23.30 -11.96 1.19
CA LEU A 349 -22.61 -12.32 -0.05
C LEU A 349 -23.60 -12.80 -1.13
N ARG A 350 -24.56 -13.67 -0.76
CA ARG A 350 -25.56 -14.18 -1.70
C ARG A 350 -26.53 -13.07 -2.13
N SER A 351 -27.04 -12.29 -1.19
CA SER A 351 -27.90 -11.14 -1.50
C SER A 351 -27.20 -10.15 -2.41
N PHE A 352 -25.93 -9.86 -2.16
CA PHE A 352 -25.11 -9.00 -3.01
C PHE A 352 -25.04 -9.54 -4.44
N ARG A 353 -24.70 -10.82 -4.64
CA ARG A 353 -24.64 -11.45 -5.98
C ARG A 353 -25.96 -11.32 -6.75
N ILE A 354 -27.10 -11.52 -6.07
CA ILE A 354 -28.43 -11.40 -6.69
C ILE A 354 -28.68 -9.94 -7.12
N GLY A 355 -28.43 -8.97 -6.24
CA GLY A 355 -28.63 -7.55 -6.53
C GLY A 355 -27.66 -7.02 -7.60
N TRP A 356 -26.41 -7.49 -7.57
CA TRP A 356 -25.34 -7.05 -8.45
C TRP A 356 -25.66 -7.26 -9.93
N ARG A 357 -26.17 -8.44 -10.26
CA ARG A 357 -26.58 -8.78 -11.63
C ARG A 357 -27.73 -7.92 -12.15
N LYS A 358 -28.55 -7.36 -11.25
CA LYS A 358 -29.65 -6.47 -11.63
C LYS A 358 -29.12 -5.06 -11.91
N ASN A 359 -28.31 -4.54 -11.00
CA ASN A 359 -27.78 -3.18 -11.10
C ASN A 359 -26.83 -2.97 -12.29
N LYS A 360 -26.14 -4.02 -12.75
CA LYS A 360 -25.26 -3.95 -13.93
C LYS A 360 -26.01 -4.01 -15.28
N ARG A 361 -27.31 -4.35 -15.28
CA ARG A 361 -28.18 -4.41 -16.48
C ARG A 361 -28.95 -3.11 -16.76
N THR A 362 -28.76 -2.11 -15.91
CA THR A 362 -29.20 -0.72 -16.06
C THR A 362 -27.98 0.16 -16.26
#